data_AF-A0A832XCG4-F1
#
_entry.id   AF-A0A832XCG4-F1
#
_cell.length_a   1.000
_cell.length_b   1.000
_cell.length_c   1.000
_cell.angle_alpha   90.00
_cell.angle_beta   90.00
_cell.angle_gamma   90.00
#
_symmetry.space_group_name_H-M   'P 1'
#
loop_
_entity.id
_entity.type
_entity.pdbx_description
1 polymer ?
#
loop_
_entity_poly.entity_id
_entity_poly.type
_entity_poly.pdbx_seq_one_letter_code
_entity_poly.pdbx_strand_id
1 'polypeptide(L)'
;MATLGNPILGDLKSPVTLIKFTDYECPLSKKFYKNAMQKLKKEYIDTGKLRLVVRDFPLPFHKNARPAANAAHCAGEQNKFWPMQDALY
;
A
#
# COMPACT_ATOMS: atom_id res chain seq x y z
N MET A 1 -10.13 -14.61 5.07
CA MET A 1 -8.82 -15.19 5.43
C MET A 1 -7.66 -14.80 4.50
N ALA A 2 -7.86 -14.17 3.32
CA ALA A 2 -6.78 -13.84 2.37
C ALA A 2 -5.98 -12.54 2.62
N THR A 3 -6.23 -11.83 3.73
CA THR A 3 -5.68 -10.48 4.01
C THR A 3 -5.05 -10.34 5.39
N LEU A 4 -5.02 -11.40 6.21
CA LEU A 4 -4.40 -11.37 7.54
C LEU A 4 -2.92 -10.97 7.42
N GLY A 5 -2.50 -9.99 8.23
CA GLY A 5 -1.13 -9.47 8.28
C GLY A 5 -0.75 -8.42 7.23
N ASN A 6 -1.65 -8.05 6.30
CA ASN A 6 -1.37 -7.03 5.29
C ASN A 6 -2.05 -5.70 5.63
N PRO A 7 -1.43 -4.55 5.30
CA PRO A 7 -2.06 -3.24 5.45
C PRO A 7 -3.31 -3.09 4.58
N ILE A 8 -4.41 -2.64 5.19
CA ILE A 8 -5.71 -2.45 4.52
C ILE A 8 -6.13 -0.98 4.63
N LEU A 9 -6.56 -0.40 3.51
CA LEU A 9 -7.16 0.93 3.44
C LEU A 9 -8.59 0.82 2.93
N GLY A 10 -9.54 1.44 3.64
CA GLY A 10 -10.97 1.41 3.34
C GLY A 10 -11.78 0.46 4.23
N ASP A 11 -13.09 0.39 3.97
CA ASP A 11 -14.01 -0.44 4.75
C ASP A 11 -13.77 -1.94 4.50
N LEU A 12 -13.67 -2.73 5.57
CA LEU A 12 -13.58 -4.19 5.50
C LEU A 12 -14.82 -4.82 4.87
N LYS A 13 -15.96 -4.14 4.83
CA LYS A 13 -17.20 -4.58 4.19
C LYS A 13 -17.32 -4.18 2.72
N SER A 14 -16.36 -3.43 2.17
CA SER A 14 -16.35 -3.06 0.75
C SER A 14 -16.52 -4.30 -0.15
N PRO A 15 -17.39 -4.24 -1.18
CA PRO A 15 -17.69 -5.39 -2.02
C PRO A 15 -16.52 -5.81 -2.91
N VAL A 16 -15.60 -4.89 -3.21
CA VAL A 16 -14.43 -5.12 -4.08
C VAL A 16 -13.14 -5.00 -3.28
N THR A 17 -12.19 -5.91 -3.54
CA THR A 17 -10.82 -5.83 -3.01
C THR A 17 -9.82 -5.63 -4.14
N LEU A 18 -9.03 -4.58 -4.07
CA LEU A 18 -7.84 -4.40 -4.91
C LEU A 18 -6.61 -4.82 -4.11
N ILE A 19 -5.85 -5.78 -4.63
CA ILE A 19 -4.54 -6.15 -4.07
C ILE A 19 -3.47 -5.47 -4.91
N LYS A 20 -2.74 -4.53 -4.30
CA LYS A 20 -1.63 -3.82 -4.94
C LYS A 20 -0.31 -4.43 -4.48
N PHE A 21 0.45 -4.97 -5.42
CA PHE A 21 1.85 -5.31 -5.21
C PHE A 21 2.70 -4.07 -5.36
N THR A 22 3.58 -3.82 -4.40
CA THR A 22 4.33 -2.56 -4.31
C THR A 22 5.82 -2.82 -4.09
N ASP A 23 6.63 -2.03 -4.75
CA ASP A 23 8.06 -1.94 -4.55
C ASP A 23 8.38 -0.46 -4.30
N TYR A 24 9.16 -0.17 -3.25
CA TYR A 24 9.45 1.19 -2.82
C TYR A 24 10.55 1.88 -3.65
N GLU A 25 11.37 1.14 -4.39
CA GLU A 25 12.34 1.71 -5.34
C GLU A 25 11.79 1.79 -6.77
N CYS A 26 10.69 1.09 -7.07
CA CYS A 26 10.10 1.10 -8.40
C CYS A 26 9.51 2.47 -8.77
N PRO A 27 9.98 3.12 -9.86
CA PRO A 27 9.49 4.42 -10.28
C PRO A 27 8.02 4.40 -10.73
N LEU A 28 7.54 3.26 -11.24
CA LEU A 28 6.14 3.10 -11.64
C LEU A 28 5.21 2.98 -10.43
N SER A 29 5.63 2.26 -9.38
CA SER A 29 4.89 2.19 -8.11
C SER A 29 4.77 3.58 -7.48
N LYS A 30 5.86 4.37 -7.50
CA LYS A 30 5.88 5.77 -7.06
C LYS A 30 4.98 6.67 -7.92
N LYS A 31 5.03 6.54 -9.25
CA LYS A 31 4.16 7.31 -10.16
C LYS A 31 2.69 7.01 -9.93
N PHE A 32 2.33 5.74 -9.76
CA PHE A 32 0.96 5.34 -9.39
C PHE A 32 0.55 5.99 -8.07
N TYR A 33 1.43 5.94 -7.07
CA TYR A 33 1.16 6.52 -5.75
C TYR A 33 0.86 8.03 -5.84
N LYS A 34 1.69 8.78 -6.56
CA LYS A 34 1.53 10.25 -6.67
C LYS A 34 0.34 10.67 -7.51
N ASN A 35 0.01 9.92 -8.57
CA ASN A 35 -0.93 10.40 -9.58
C ASN A 35 -2.31 9.75 -9.50
N ALA A 36 -2.40 8.47 -9.13
CA ALA A 36 -3.65 7.71 -9.17
C ALA A 36 -4.22 7.42 -7.77
N MET A 37 -3.37 7.29 -6.75
CA MET A 37 -3.79 6.86 -5.42
C MET A 37 -4.79 7.82 -4.79
N GLN A 38 -4.61 9.14 -4.93
CA GLN A 38 -5.54 10.12 -4.36
C GLN A 38 -6.93 10.03 -4.99
N LYS A 39 -7.01 9.88 -6.31
CA LYS A 39 -8.28 9.71 -7.03
C LYS A 39 -8.96 8.39 -6.64
N LEU A 40 -8.20 7.30 -6.63
CA LEU A 40 -8.68 5.98 -6.22
C LEU A 40 -9.23 6.03 -4.78
N LYS A 41 -8.50 6.69 -3.87
CA LYS A 41 -8.90 6.85 -2.48
C LYS A 41 -10.23 7.59 -2.37
N LYS A 42 -10.32 8.78 -2.96
CA LYS A 42 -11.50 9.65 -2.87
C LYS A 42 -12.75 9.04 -3.51
N GLU A 43 -12.61 8.44 -4.70
CA GLU A 43 -13.77 7.99 -5.48
C GLU A 43 -14.28 6.61 -5.07
N TYR A 44 -13.39 5.72 -4.59
CA TYR A 44 -13.72 4.31 -4.38
C TYR A 44 -13.46 3.80 -2.96
N ILE A 45 -12.36 4.23 -2.32
CA ILE A 45 -11.99 3.72 -0.99
C ILE A 45 -12.81 4.41 0.10
N ASP A 46 -12.82 5.74 0.08
CA ASP A 46 -13.55 6.56 1.07
C ASP A 46 -15.07 6.42 0.91
N THR A 47 -15.55 5.99 -0.25
CA THR A 47 -16.96 5.73 -0.54
C THR A 47 -17.40 4.29 -0.22
N GLY A 48 -16.51 3.45 0.33
CA GLY A 48 -16.82 2.07 0.69
C GLY A 48 -17.06 1.13 -0.49
N LYS A 49 -16.75 1.56 -1.73
CA LYS A 49 -16.90 0.73 -2.94
C LYS A 49 -15.75 -0.27 -3.08
N LEU A 50 -14.58 0.09 -2.56
CA LEU A 50 -13.33 -0.66 -2.73
C LEU A 50 -12.52 -0.64 -1.43
N ARG A 51 -11.91 -1.76 -1.08
CA ARG A 51 -10.81 -1.80 -0.10
C ARG A 51 -9.51 -2.13 -0.81
N LEU A 52 -8.45 -1.41 -0.44
CA LEU A 52 -7.11 -1.64 -0.94
C LEU A 52 -6.33 -2.47 0.07
N VAL A 53 -5.64 -3.51 -0.41
CA VAL A 53 -4.68 -4.30 0.35
C VAL A 53 -3.31 -4.13 -0.30
N VAL A 54 -2.32 -3.73 0.49
CA VAL A 54 -0.94 -3.59 0.01
C VAL A 54 -0.16 -4.87 0.29
N ARG A 55 0.62 -5.34 -0.68
CA ARG A 55 1.56 -6.45 -0.54
C ARG A 55 2.93 -6.03 -1.08
N ASP A 56 3.98 -6.36 -0.35
CA ASP A 56 5.33 -6.06 -0.81
C ASP A 56 5.78 -7.05 -1.89
N PHE A 57 6.39 -6.50 -2.94
CA PHE A 57 7.01 -7.26 -4.03
C PHE A 57 8.37 -6.65 -4.40
N PRO A 58 9.35 -6.62 -3.47
CA PRO A 58 10.65 -6.06 -3.73
C PRO A 58 11.40 -6.88 -4.78
N LEU A 59 11.80 -6.22 -5.86
CA LEU A 59 12.49 -6.85 -6.98
C LEU A 59 13.95 -7.16 -6.59
N PRO A 60 14.54 -8.28 -7.07
CA PRO A 60 15.88 -8.70 -6.66
C PRO A 60 17.00 -7.67 -6.90
N PHE A 61 16.80 -6.77 -7.86
CA PHE A 61 17.76 -5.72 -8.23
C PHE A 61 17.53 -4.39 -7.48
N HIS A 62 16.46 -4.28 -6.69
CA HIS A 62 16.17 -3.12 -5.84
C HIS A 62 16.66 -3.41 -4.40
N LYS A 63 17.89 -2.95 -4.12
CA LYS A 63 18.61 -3.27 -2.87
C LYS A 63 17.95 -2.71 -1.61
N ASN A 64 17.28 -1.58 -1.72
CA ASN A 64 16.58 -0.88 -0.64
C ASN A 64 15.08 -1.21 -0.57
N ALA A 65 14.48 -1.84 -1.59
CA ALA A 65 13.05 -2.16 -1.59
C ALA A 65 12.64 -3.09 -0.43
N ARG A 66 13.45 -4.12 -0.10
CA ARG A 66 13.19 -5.00 1.04
C ARG A 66 13.36 -4.27 2.39
N PRO A 67 14.45 -3.54 2.66
CA PRO A 67 14.56 -2.69 3.85
C PRO A 67 13.40 -1.69 4.00
N ALA A 68 12.98 -1.04 2.91
CA ALA A 68 11.86 -0.10 2.91
C ALA A 68 10.53 -0.76 3.26
N ALA A 69 10.25 -1.95 2.70
CA ALA A 69 9.09 -2.76 3.06
C ALA A 69 9.09 -3.12 4.55
N ASN A 70 10.22 -3.58 5.08
CA ASN A 70 10.37 -3.86 6.51
C ASN A 70 10.11 -2.61 7.35
N ALA A 71 10.65 -1.45 6.96
CA ALA A 71 10.42 -0.18 7.65
C ALA A 71 8.93 0.22 7.66
N ALA A 72 8.22 0.04 6.53
CA ALA A 72 6.78 0.27 6.44
C ALA A 72 6.00 -0.63 7.41
N HIS A 73 6.33 -1.92 7.46
CA HIS A 73 5.69 -2.87 8.37
C HIS A 73 6.00 -2.59 9.85
N CYS A 74 7.25 -2.28 10.22
CA CYS A 74 7.60 -1.87 11.59
C CYS A 74 6.90 -0.56 12.00
N ALA A 75 6.68 0.37 11.06
CA ALA A 75 5.84 1.53 11.32
C ALA A 75 4.37 1.13 11.46
N GLY A 76 3.91 0.11 10.73
CA GLY A 76 2.57 -0.46 10.85
C GLY A 76 2.26 -1.04 12.24
N GLU A 77 3.23 -1.69 12.87
CA GLU A 77 3.14 -2.14 14.28
C GLU A 77 2.92 -0.96 15.24
N GLN A 78 3.29 0.26 14.83
CA GLN A 78 3.10 1.51 15.56
C GLN A 78 1.90 2.34 15.05
N ASN A 79 0.98 1.71 14.30
CA ASN A 79 -0.17 2.36 13.65
C ASN A 79 0.20 3.46 12.64
N LYS A 80 1.40 3.41 12.06
CA LYS A 80 1.97 4.42 11.16
C LYS A 80 2.37 3.86 9.79
N PHE A 81 1.73 2.79 9.33
CA PHE A 81 2.00 2.22 8.00
C PHE A 81 1.82 3.25 6.88
N TRP A 82 0.66 3.92 6.82
CA TRP A 82 0.35 4.88 5.74
C TRP A 82 1.26 6.10 5.75
N PRO A 83 1.51 6.77 6.89
CA PRO A 83 2.52 7.84 6.96
C PRO A 83 3.92 7.40 6.52
N MET A 84 4.34 6.18 6.86
CA MET A 84 5.64 5.66 6.40
C MET A 84 5.64 5.38 4.89
N GLN A 85 4.56 4.80 4.36
CA GLN A 85 4.42 4.60 2.92
C GLN A 85 4.44 5.93 2.15
N ASP A 86 3.81 6.98 2.69
CA ASP A 86 3.89 8.34 2.16
C ASP A 86 5.33 8.86 2.15
N ALA A 87 6.08 8.66 3.24
CA ALA A 87 7.47 9.11 3.35
C ALA A 87 8.42 8.36 2.40
N LEU A 88 8.14 7.10 2.08
CA LEU A 88 8.95 6.28 1.19
C LEU A 88 8.73 6.62 -0.32
N TYR A 89 7.68 7.34 -0.69
CA TYR A 89 7.31 7.63 -2.09
C TYR A 89 7.46 9.11 -2.51
#